data_AF-A0A961ELR1-F1
#
_entry.id   AF-A0A961ELR1-F1
#
_cell.length_a   1.000
_cell.length_b   1.000
_cell.length_c   1.000
_cell.angle_alpha   90.00
_cell.angle_beta   90.00
_cell.angle_gamma   90.00
#
_symmetry.space_group_name_H-M   'P 1'
#
loop_
_entity.id
_entity.type
_entity.pdbx_description
1 polymer ?
#
loop_
_entity_poly.entity_id
_entity_poly.type
_entity_poly.pdbx_seq_one_letter_code
_entity_poly.pdbx_strand_id
1 'polypeptide(L)'
;MAALRASGYDVREVQASRTNDRRRRRHRAKTDITDAHAIAAETLADPALPPARKHLETPSPAWDTLRVLRSQRESLVLQRVRLLTEAEPVLCALPVEIRDQLPATSRVMAALKTIRTLDTGALSRADSARIRWLQSTLSAVDAITIDLKKVDAEVPALLSELGCTLTEIVGVGVVTAMTLLTEIGDPTRFETEAQFARWCGAAPVAVSSGEGHGQPRRHRLDLA
;
A
#
# COMPACT_ATOMS: atom_id res chain seq x y z
N MET A 1 16.88 -4.00 -16.28
CA MET A 1 17.57 -4.59 -15.11
C MET A 1 17.93 -6.05 -15.35
N ALA A 2 16.97 -6.95 -15.64
CA ALA A 2 17.25 -8.36 -15.98
C ALA A 2 18.24 -8.50 -17.14
N ALA A 3 17.99 -7.79 -18.25
CA ALA A 3 18.85 -7.77 -19.41
C ALA A 3 20.27 -7.26 -19.09
N LEU A 4 20.41 -6.23 -18.25
CA LEU A 4 21.72 -5.68 -17.88
C LEU A 4 22.53 -6.67 -17.02
N ARG A 5 21.89 -7.33 -16.05
CA ARG A 5 22.54 -8.41 -15.28
C ARG A 5 22.90 -9.60 -16.16
N ALA A 6 22.01 -10.03 -17.04
CA ALA A 6 22.26 -11.11 -17.99
C ALA A 6 23.42 -10.79 -18.94
N SER A 7 23.64 -9.50 -19.23
CA SER A 7 24.80 -9.01 -19.97
C SER A 7 26.05 -8.78 -19.11
N GLY A 8 26.05 -9.19 -17.84
CA GLY A 8 27.23 -9.13 -16.95
C GLY A 8 27.49 -7.78 -16.27
N TYR A 9 26.57 -6.82 -16.36
CA TYR A 9 26.73 -5.54 -15.69
C TYR A 9 26.42 -5.64 -14.18
N ASP A 10 27.23 -4.98 -13.35
CA ASP A 10 26.90 -4.74 -11.94
C ASP A 10 25.79 -3.69 -11.85
N VAL A 11 24.64 -4.10 -11.32
CA VAL A 11 23.45 -3.27 -11.25
C VAL A 11 23.12 -3.01 -9.78
N ARG A 12 23.17 -1.73 -9.38
CA ARG A 12 22.99 -1.25 -7.99
C ARG A 12 21.71 -0.44 -7.83
N GLU A 13 21.07 -0.54 -6.68
CA GLU A 13 19.86 0.23 -6.36
C GLU A 13 20.22 1.53 -5.65
N VAL A 14 19.78 2.65 -6.21
CA VAL A 14 19.92 3.98 -5.62
C VAL A 14 18.58 4.40 -5.02
N GLN A 15 18.54 4.67 -3.72
CA GLN A 15 17.34 5.16 -3.04
C GLN A 15 16.94 6.54 -3.59
N ALA A 16 15.64 6.72 -3.84
CA ALA A 16 15.11 7.96 -4.42
C ALA A 16 15.39 9.19 -3.55
N SER A 17 15.36 9.02 -2.22
CA SER A 17 15.64 10.07 -1.23
C SER A 17 17.04 10.67 -1.38
N ARG A 18 18.08 9.83 -1.57
CA ARG A 18 19.46 10.27 -1.86
C ARG A 18 19.56 11.15 -3.10
N THR A 19 18.81 10.81 -4.16
CA THR A 19 18.77 11.64 -5.38
C THR A 19 17.94 12.91 -5.20
N ASN A 20 16.89 12.88 -4.37
CA ASN A 20 16.04 14.04 -4.08
C ASN A 20 16.77 15.10 -3.24
N ASP A 21 17.58 14.69 -2.26
CA ASP A 21 18.38 15.59 -1.44
C ASP A 21 19.38 16.40 -2.26
N ARG A 22 20.07 15.75 -3.20
CA ARG A 22 20.98 16.43 -4.13
C ARG A 22 20.26 17.43 -5.04
N ARG A 23 19.01 17.14 -5.43
CA ARG A 23 18.20 18.06 -6.26
C ARG A 23 17.69 19.26 -5.48
N ARG A 24 17.16 19.05 -4.26
CA ARG A 24 16.66 20.12 -3.39
C ARG A 24 17.74 21.14 -3.08
N ARG A 25 18.97 20.69 -2.81
CA ARG A 25 20.13 21.56 -2.60
C ARG A 25 20.51 22.42 -3.80
N ARG A 26 20.07 22.07 -5.01
CA ARG A 26 20.44 22.75 -6.27
C ARG A 26 19.29 23.46 -6.98
N HIS A 27 18.07 23.46 -6.41
CA HIS A 27 16.85 24.07 -7.00
C HIS A 27 16.63 23.75 -8.49
N ARG A 28 16.98 22.54 -8.95
CA ARG A 28 16.83 22.16 -10.35
C ARG A 28 15.43 21.66 -10.65
N ALA A 29 14.89 22.04 -11.82
CA ALA A 29 13.68 21.45 -12.36
C ALA A 29 13.87 19.93 -12.58
N LYS A 30 12.82 19.14 -12.31
CA LYS A 30 12.84 17.69 -12.48
C LYS A 30 12.82 17.34 -13.97
N THR A 31 13.89 16.73 -14.47
CA THR A 31 14.00 16.23 -15.85
C THR A 31 14.68 14.87 -15.84
N ASP A 32 14.30 13.96 -16.73
CA ASP A 32 14.84 12.59 -16.77
C ASP A 32 16.38 12.55 -16.91
N ILE A 33 16.96 13.51 -17.63
CA ILE A 33 18.42 13.66 -17.77
C ILE A 33 19.07 13.99 -16.41
N THR A 34 18.47 14.91 -15.65
CA THR A 34 18.98 15.28 -14.33
C THR A 34 18.85 14.12 -13.36
N ASP A 35 17.78 13.33 -13.47
CA ASP A 35 17.53 12.13 -12.68
C ASP A 35 18.59 11.06 -12.95
N ALA A 36 18.87 10.78 -14.22
CA ALA A 36 19.90 9.82 -14.64
C ALA A 36 21.29 10.22 -14.14
N HIS A 37 21.68 11.50 -14.28
CA HIS A 37 22.96 11.99 -13.76
C HIS A 37 23.04 11.90 -12.23
N ALA A 38 21.95 12.20 -11.53
CA ALA A 38 21.91 12.10 -10.07
C ALA A 38 22.07 10.65 -9.59
N ILE A 39 21.42 9.70 -10.27
CA ILE A 39 21.56 8.26 -10.02
C ILE A 39 23.00 7.84 -10.29
N ALA A 40 23.55 8.14 -11.47
CA ALA A 40 24.92 7.76 -11.83
C ALA A 40 25.97 8.31 -10.84
N ALA A 41 25.82 9.57 -10.43
CA ALA A 41 26.72 10.20 -9.46
C ALA A 41 26.57 9.63 -8.04
N GLU A 42 25.42 9.06 -7.67
CA GLU A 42 25.25 8.36 -6.40
C GLU A 42 25.85 6.95 -6.50
N THR A 43 25.61 6.25 -7.62
CA THR A 43 26.20 4.94 -7.91
C THR A 43 27.73 4.95 -7.90
N LEU A 44 28.35 5.99 -8.46
CA LEU A 44 29.81 6.15 -8.45
C LEU A 44 30.36 6.54 -7.08
N ALA A 45 29.59 7.27 -6.27
CA ALA A 45 30.05 7.78 -4.99
C ALA A 45 29.98 6.73 -3.86
N ASP A 46 29.08 5.75 -3.98
CA ASP A 46 28.86 4.71 -2.97
C ASP A 46 29.02 3.30 -3.59
N PRO A 47 30.23 2.72 -3.57
CA PRO A 47 30.47 1.36 -4.08
C PRO A 47 29.74 0.27 -3.28
N ALA A 48 29.27 0.59 -2.08
CA ALA A 48 28.58 -0.34 -1.18
C ALA A 48 27.05 -0.31 -1.34
N LEU A 49 26.52 0.36 -2.39
CA LEU A 49 25.10 0.31 -2.68
C LEU A 49 24.61 -1.12 -2.83
N PRO A 50 23.37 -1.42 -2.38
CA PRO A 50 22.84 -2.76 -2.50
C PRO A 50 22.68 -3.15 -3.97
N PRO A 51 22.86 -4.44 -4.31
CA PRO A 51 22.56 -4.94 -5.64
C PRO A 51 21.08 -4.70 -5.94
N ALA A 52 20.77 -4.24 -7.15
CA ALA A 52 19.39 -3.95 -7.53
C ALA A 52 18.62 -5.26 -7.73
N ARG A 53 17.88 -5.66 -6.70
CA ARG A 53 17.04 -6.87 -6.68
C ARG A 53 15.56 -6.57 -6.84
N LYS A 54 15.18 -5.29 -6.95
CA LYS A 54 13.78 -4.89 -7.02
C LYS A 54 13.09 -5.58 -8.22
N HIS A 55 12.18 -6.50 -7.91
CA HIS A 55 11.26 -7.18 -8.82
C HIS A 55 11.84 -8.20 -9.82
N LEU A 56 13.05 -8.73 -9.62
CA LEU A 56 13.66 -9.63 -10.63
C LEU A 56 13.68 -11.11 -10.25
N GLU A 57 13.72 -11.42 -8.96
CA GLU A 57 13.71 -12.80 -8.47
C GLU A 57 12.64 -12.87 -7.39
N THR A 58 11.58 -13.59 -7.69
CA THR A 58 10.52 -13.86 -6.74
C THR A 58 10.99 -15.03 -5.88
N PRO A 59 11.02 -14.89 -4.54
CA PRO A 59 11.67 -15.89 -3.68
C PRO A 59 11.12 -17.31 -3.88
N SER A 60 9.83 -17.41 -4.17
CA SER A 60 9.13 -18.66 -4.41
C SER A 60 7.80 -18.40 -5.15
N PRO A 61 7.19 -19.44 -5.75
CA PRO A 61 5.85 -19.35 -6.34
C PRO A 61 4.78 -18.87 -5.33
N ALA A 62 4.86 -19.28 -4.07
CA ALA A 62 3.96 -18.82 -3.02
C ALA A 62 4.07 -17.29 -2.78
N TRP A 63 5.27 -16.73 -2.92
CA TRP A 63 5.48 -15.29 -2.82
C TRP A 63 4.82 -14.53 -3.97
N ASP A 64 4.88 -15.09 -5.19
CA ASP A 64 4.20 -14.52 -6.35
C ASP A 64 2.68 -14.55 -6.20
N THR A 65 2.14 -15.66 -5.71
CA THR A 65 0.72 -15.75 -5.39
C THR A 65 0.32 -14.70 -4.35
N LEU A 66 1.11 -14.49 -3.28
CA LEU A 66 0.83 -13.41 -2.30
C LEU A 66 0.80 -12.02 -2.94
N ARG A 67 1.70 -11.73 -3.90
CA ARG A 67 1.72 -10.45 -4.62
C ARG A 67 0.46 -10.24 -5.46
N VAL A 68 0.00 -11.29 -6.14
CA VAL A 68 -1.22 -11.26 -6.93
C VAL A 68 -2.43 -11.04 -6.02
N LEU A 69 -2.55 -11.82 -4.94
CA LEU A 69 -3.64 -11.70 -3.97
C LEU A 69 -3.68 -10.31 -3.33
N ARG A 70 -2.52 -9.75 -2.96
CA ARG A 70 -2.46 -8.38 -2.46
C ARG A 70 -2.96 -7.37 -3.48
N SER A 71 -2.50 -7.45 -4.72
CA SER A 71 -2.89 -6.52 -5.78
C SER A 71 -4.40 -6.61 -6.07
N GLN A 72 -4.95 -7.82 -6.08
CA GLN A 72 -6.38 -8.06 -6.20
C GLN A 72 -7.14 -7.43 -5.02
N ARG A 73 -6.68 -7.65 -3.79
CA ARG A 73 -7.28 -7.07 -2.58
C ARG A 73 -7.28 -5.54 -2.62
N GLU A 74 -6.16 -4.92 -2.98
CA GLU A 74 -6.04 -3.46 -3.12
C GLU A 74 -7.04 -2.93 -4.15
N SER A 75 -7.15 -3.58 -5.31
CA SER A 75 -8.15 -3.24 -6.32
C SER A 75 -9.59 -3.34 -5.78
N LEU A 76 -9.93 -4.42 -5.10
CA LEU A 76 -11.27 -4.62 -4.50
C LEU A 76 -11.57 -3.56 -3.42
N VAL A 77 -10.61 -3.22 -2.57
CA VAL A 77 -10.76 -2.16 -1.56
C VAL A 77 -11.03 -0.82 -2.24
N LEU A 78 -10.27 -0.47 -3.29
CA LEU A 78 -10.46 0.78 -4.03
C LEU A 78 -11.84 0.84 -4.71
N GLN A 79 -12.27 -0.25 -5.33
CA GLN A 79 -13.61 -0.36 -5.93
C GLN A 79 -14.71 -0.15 -4.88
N ARG A 80 -14.57 -0.79 -3.70
CA ARG A 80 -15.52 -0.62 -2.60
C ARG A 80 -15.56 0.82 -2.11
N VAL A 81 -14.42 1.46 -1.89
CA VAL A 81 -14.34 2.87 -1.46
C VAL A 81 -15.01 3.78 -2.48
N ARG A 82 -14.73 3.58 -3.77
CA ARG A 82 -15.32 4.35 -4.86
C ARG A 82 -16.85 4.26 -4.84
N LEU A 83 -17.40 3.05 -4.79
CA LEU A 83 -18.85 2.83 -4.78
C LEU A 83 -19.54 3.50 -3.58
N LEU A 84 -18.92 3.45 -2.40
CA LEU A 84 -19.47 4.11 -1.22
C LEU A 84 -19.40 5.63 -1.32
N THR A 85 -18.30 6.16 -1.85
CA THR A 85 -18.13 7.59 -2.07
C THR A 85 -19.13 8.12 -3.10
N GLU A 86 -19.39 7.35 -4.18
CA GLU A 86 -20.38 7.70 -5.19
C GLU A 86 -21.83 7.60 -4.66
N ALA A 87 -22.11 6.69 -3.72
CA ALA A 87 -23.44 6.53 -3.12
C ALA A 87 -23.83 7.67 -2.18
N GLU A 88 -22.88 8.28 -1.47
CA GLU A 88 -23.13 9.34 -0.49
C GLU A 88 -23.93 10.54 -1.05
N PRO A 89 -23.51 11.22 -2.14
CA PRO A 89 -24.28 12.34 -2.69
C PRO A 89 -25.66 11.91 -3.21
N VAL A 90 -25.79 10.67 -3.67
CA VAL A 90 -27.08 10.12 -4.14
C VAL A 90 -28.05 9.95 -2.99
N LEU A 91 -27.58 9.47 -1.84
CA LEU A 91 -28.36 9.40 -0.60
C LEU A 91 -28.77 10.80 -0.14
N CYS A 92 -27.88 11.79 -0.19
CA CYS A 92 -28.19 13.17 0.17
C CYS A 92 -29.23 13.83 -0.76
N ALA A 93 -29.28 13.41 -2.03
CA ALA A 93 -30.22 13.91 -3.02
C ALA A 93 -31.62 13.25 -2.96
N LEU A 94 -31.84 12.30 -2.04
CA LEU A 94 -33.15 11.68 -1.86
C LEU A 94 -34.16 12.66 -1.22
N PRO A 95 -35.47 12.50 -1.50
CA PRO A 95 -36.53 13.28 -0.85
C PRO A 95 -36.48 13.16 0.68
N VAL A 96 -36.97 14.19 1.37
CA VAL A 96 -36.94 14.25 2.85
C VAL A 96 -37.67 13.05 3.45
N GLU A 97 -38.81 12.67 2.87
CA GLU A 97 -39.66 11.56 3.29
C GLU A 97 -38.93 10.20 3.27
N ILE A 98 -37.94 10.07 2.38
CA ILE A 98 -37.08 8.90 2.30
C ILE A 98 -35.90 9.02 3.24
N ARG A 99 -35.29 10.21 3.33
CA ARG A 99 -34.15 10.44 4.22
C ARG A 99 -34.51 10.30 5.69
N ASP A 100 -35.74 10.63 6.08
CA ASP A 100 -36.25 10.48 7.45
C ASP A 100 -36.40 9.01 7.87
N GLN A 101 -36.49 8.08 6.91
CA GLN A 101 -36.50 6.64 7.16
C GLN A 101 -35.08 6.05 7.28
N LEU A 102 -34.04 6.81 6.91
CA LEU A 102 -32.65 6.37 7.01
C LEU A 102 -32.15 6.47 8.46
N PRO A 103 -31.22 5.58 8.88
CA PRO A 103 -30.63 5.68 10.20
C PRO A 103 -29.87 7.01 10.36
N ALA A 104 -29.98 7.61 11.55
CA ALA A 104 -29.20 8.79 11.93
C ALA A 104 -27.71 8.44 12.12
N THR A 105 -26.98 8.33 11.01
CA THR A 105 -25.58 7.92 10.98
C THR A 105 -24.86 8.53 9.79
N SER A 106 -23.57 8.86 9.96
CA SER A 106 -22.69 9.24 8.85
C SER A 106 -22.19 8.05 8.03
N ARG A 107 -22.52 6.81 8.44
CA ARG A 107 -22.05 5.59 7.76
C ARG A 107 -22.93 5.28 6.54
N VAL A 108 -22.41 5.58 5.35
CA VAL A 108 -23.05 5.27 4.05
C VAL A 108 -23.56 3.83 3.96
N MET A 109 -22.75 2.85 4.40
CA MET A 109 -23.16 1.43 4.38
C MET A 109 -24.41 1.13 5.19
N ALA A 110 -24.62 1.83 6.32
CA ALA A 110 -25.81 1.61 7.13
C ALA A 110 -27.05 2.14 6.41
N ALA A 111 -26.96 3.34 5.81
CA ALA A 111 -28.03 3.90 5.00
C ALA A 111 -28.34 3.02 3.77
N LEU A 112 -27.32 2.54 3.05
CA LEU A 112 -27.49 1.63 1.91
C LEU A 112 -28.23 0.35 2.30
N LYS A 113 -27.93 -0.26 3.45
CA LYS A 113 -28.64 -1.45 3.91
C LYS A 113 -30.13 -1.20 4.16
N THR A 114 -30.48 -0.02 4.67
CA THR A 114 -31.88 0.37 4.87
C THR A 114 -32.63 0.52 3.55
N ILE A 115 -31.98 1.03 2.49
CA ILE A 115 -32.57 1.17 1.14
C ILE A 115 -33.20 -0.13 0.62
N ARG A 116 -32.69 -1.31 1.02
CA ARG A 116 -33.21 -2.60 0.58
C ARG A 116 -34.64 -2.88 1.06
N THR A 117 -35.04 -2.30 2.18
CA THR A 117 -36.32 -2.59 2.85
C THR A 117 -37.18 -1.35 3.02
N LEU A 118 -36.84 -0.24 2.36
CA LEU A 118 -37.61 1.00 2.45
C LEU A 118 -38.99 0.86 1.83
N ASP A 119 -39.97 1.48 2.47
CA ASP A 119 -41.21 1.83 1.81
C ASP A 119 -41.00 3.11 1.00
N THR A 120 -40.96 2.96 -0.31
CA THR A 120 -40.71 4.07 -1.24
C THR A 120 -41.96 4.91 -1.49
N GLY A 121 -43.17 4.39 -1.22
CA GLY A 121 -44.41 5.07 -1.62
C GLY A 121 -44.41 5.52 -3.09
N ALA A 122 -45.07 6.65 -3.36
CA ALA A 122 -45.09 7.27 -4.68
C ALA A 122 -43.91 8.23 -4.86
N LEU A 123 -42.88 7.79 -5.58
CA LEU A 123 -41.69 8.60 -5.91
C LEU A 123 -41.76 9.19 -7.32
N SER A 124 -41.03 10.29 -7.52
CA SER A 124 -40.73 10.77 -8.87
C SER A 124 -39.95 9.70 -9.67
N ARG A 125 -39.98 9.79 -11.00
CA ARG A 125 -39.19 8.90 -11.87
C ARG A 125 -37.69 9.01 -11.58
N ALA A 126 -37.21 10.20 -11.23
CA ALA A 126 -35.81 10.47 -10.90
C ALA A 126 -35.42 9.82 -9.56
N ASP A 127 -36.24 9.98 -8.52
CA ASP A 127 -35.97 9.38 -7.20
C ASP A 127 -36.04 7.86 -7.24
N SER A 128 -37.01 7.31 -7.97
CA SER A 128 -37.08 5.88 -8.24
C SER A 128 -35.80 5.35 -8.93
N ALA A 129 -35.20 6.14 -9.83
CA ALA A 129 -33.94 5.78 -10.46
C ALA A 129 -32.75 5.86 -9.49
N ARG A 130 -32.70 6.87 -8.61
CA ARG A 130 -31.70 6.98 -7.54
C ARG A 130 -31.75 5.77 -6.60
N ILE A 131 -32.95 5.36 -6.16
CA ILE A 131 -33.13 4.18 -5.32
C ILE A 131 -32.62 2.91 -6.00
N ARG A 132 -32.98 2.67 -7.28
CA ARG A 132 -32.47 1.51 -8.04
C ARG A 132 -30.95 1.54 -8.18
N TRP A 133 -30.36 2.72 -8.40
CA TRP A 133 -28.90 2.85 -8.44
C TRP A 133 -28.28 2.47 -7.08
N LEU A 134 -28.79 3.01 -5.97
CA LEU A 134 -28.30 2.67 -4.63
C LEU A 134 -28.43 1.17 -4.29
N GLN A 135 -29.51 0.52 -4.72
CA GLN A 135 -29.70 -0.94 -4.57
C GLN A 135 -28.65 -1.73 -5.38
N SER A 136 -28.37 -1.31 -6.61
CA SER A 136 -27.31 -1.89 -7.44
C SER A 136 -25.92 -1.70 -6.79
N THR A 137 -25.65 -0.50 -6.28
CA THR A 137 -24.41 -0.19 -5.56
C THR A 137 -24.24 -1.05 -4.32
N LEU A 138 -25.28 -1.24 -3.51
CA LEU A 138 -25.24 -2.14 -2.35
C LEU A 138 -24.88 -3.57 -2.77
N SER A 139 -25.53 -4.07 -3.82
CA SER A 139 -25.31 -5.44 -4.32
C SER A 139 -23.86 -5.63 -4.80
N ALA A 140 -23.31 -4.64 -5.50
CA ALA A 140 -21.91 -4.64 -5.92
C ALA A 140 -20.94 -4.59 -4.73
N VAL A 141 -21.22 -3.76 -3.71
CA VAL A 141 -20.40 -3.70 -2.49
C VAL A 141 -20.44 -5.02 -1.71
N ASP A 142 -21.60 -5.68 -1.64
CA ASP A 142 -21.73 -6.99 -0.99
C ASP A 142 -20.92 -8.05 -1.73
N ALA A 143 -20.97 -8.08 -3.07
CA ALA A 143 -20.15 -8.97 -3.89
C ALA A 143 -18.64 -8.75 -3.68
N ILE A 144 -18.18 -7.49 -3.71
CA ILE A 144 -16.79 -7.13 -3.43
C ILE A 144 -16.38 -7.55 -2.00
N THR A 145 -17.27 -7.40 -1.03
CA THR A 145 -17.02 -7.80 0.35
C THR A 145 -16.86 -9.32 0.48
N ILE A 146 -17.61 -10.10 -0.29
CA ILE A 146 -17.46 -11.55 -0.37
C ILE A 146 -16.09 -11.91 -1.00
N ASP A 147 -15.72 -11.26 -2.10
CA ASP A 147 -14.44 -11.55 -2.76
C ASP A 147 -13.23 -11.15 -1.92
N LEU A 148 -13.31 -10.03 -1.17
CA LEU A 148 -12.30 -9.67 -0.18
C LEU A 148 -12.12 -10.78 0.87
N LYS A 149 -13.21 -11.37 1.37
CA LYS A 149 -13.13 -12.48 2.34
C LYS A 149 -12.50 -13.73 1.75
N LYS A 150 -12.75 -14.03 0.46
CA LYS A 150 -12.11 -15.16 -0.22
C LYS A 150 -10.60 -14.95 -0.31
N VAL A 151 -10.18 -13.78 -0.79
CA VAL A 151 -8.75 -13.43 -0.85
C VAL A 151 -8.11 -13.50 0.53
N ASP A 152 -8.71 -12.88 1.55
CA ASP A 152 -8.20 -12.90 2.93
C ASP A 152 -8.10 -14.33 3.50
N ALA A 153 -8.93 -15.27 3.04
CA ALA A 153 -8.93 -16.67 3.48
C ALA A 153 -7.84 -17.53 2.80
N GLU A 154 -7.32 -17.12 1.65
CA GLU A 154 -6.24 -17.82 0.94
C GLU A 154 -4.86 -17.50 1.53
N VAL A 155 -4.69 -16.29 2.07
CA VAL A 155 -3.39 -15.79 2.56
C VAL A 155 -2.76 -16.65 3.68
N PRO A 156 -3.49 -17.15 4.70
CA PRO A 156 -2.87 -17.90 5.80
C PRO A 156 -2.11 -19.15 5.36
N ALA A 157 -2.61 -19.87 4.35
CA ALA A 157 -1.94 -21.07 3.84
C ALA A 157 -0.60 -20.71 3.18
N LEU A 158 -0.55 -19.64 2.40
CA LEU A 158 0.66 -19.14 1.77
C LEU A 158 1.67 -18.62 2.81
N LEU A 159 1.20 -17.92 3.85
CA LEU A 159 2.07 -17.49 4.94
C LEU A 159 2.71 -18.68 5.67
N SER A 160 1.94 -19.75 5.90
CA SER A 160 2.44 -20.98 6.51
C SER A 160 3.46 -21.69 5.60
N GLU A 161 3.20 -21.77 4.30
CA GLU A 161 4.13 -22.35 3.32
C GLU A 161 5.48 -21.61 3.29
N LEU A 162 5.43 -20.28 3.42
CA LEU A 162 6.62 -19.43 3.50
C LEU A 162 7.33 -19.46 4.87
N GLY A 163 6.82 -20.21 5.85
CA GLY A 163 7.36 -20.23 7.22
C GLY A 163 7.29 -18.86 7.90
N CYS A 164 6.28 -18.04 7.56
CA CYS A 164 6.16 -16.69 8.07
C CYS A 164 5.81 -16.66 9.56
N THR A 165 6.64 -16.00 10.36
CA THR A 165 6.41 -15.78 11.80
C THR A 165 5.84 -14.39 12.13
N LEU A 166 5.63 -13.52 11.12
CA LEU A 166 5.17 -12.15 11.37
C LEU A 166 3.84 -12.09 12.11
N THR A 167 2.94 -13.04 11.89
CA THR A 167 1.64 -13.10 12.57
C THR A 167 1.72 -13.50 14.05
N GLU A 168 2.90 -13.94 14.52
CA GLU A 168 3.16 -14.19 15.94
C GLU A 168 3.43 -12.87 16.71
N ILE A 169 3.79 -11.80 15.98
CA ILE A 169 4.01 -10.48 16.56
C ILE A 169 2.66 -9.84 16.90
N VAL A 170 2.50 -9.43 18.16
CA VAL A 170 1.29 -8.75 18.64
C VAL A 170 0.99 -7.52 17.77
N GLY A 171 -0.22 -7.47 17.21
CA GLY A 171 -0.68 -6.38 16.34
C GLY A 171 -0.43 -6.60 14.84
N VAL A 172 0.27 -7.66 14.44
CA VAL A 172 0.49 -8.00 13.03
C VAL A 172 -0.49 -9.10 12.59
N GLY A 173 -1.54 -8.69 11.87
CA GLY A 173 -2.50 -9.64 11.28
C GLY A 173 -2.06 -10.17 9.92
N VAL A 174 -2.83 -11.14 9.39
CA VAL A 174 -2.61 -11.80 8.09
C VAL A 174 -2.40 -10.80 6.95
N VAL A 175 -3.29 -9.80 6.84
CA VAL A 175 -3.19 -8.76 5.81
C VAL A 175 -1.92 -7.93 5.96
N THR A 176 -1.58 -7.54 7.19
CA THR A 176 -0.36 -6.77 7.49
C THR A 176 0.90 -7.60 7.14
N ALA A 177 0.92 -8.88 7.51
CA ALA A 177 2.02 -9.78 7.17
C ALA A 177 2.18 -9.92 5.64
N MET A 178 1.09 -10.16 4.90
CA MET A 178 1.12 -10.18 3.43
C MET A 178 1.64 -8.87 2.84
N THR A 179 1.16 -7.72 3.33
CA THR A 179 1.63 -6.41 2.86
C THR A 179 3.12 -6.22 3.12
N LEU A 180 3.61 -6.55 4.31
CA LEU A 180 5.02 -6.46 4.65
C LEU A 180 5.87 -7.35 3.74
N LEU A 181 5.54 -8.64 3.60
CA LEU A 181 6.28 -9.56 2.74
C LEU A 181 6.28 -9.08 1.28
N THR A 182 5.13 -8.71 0.73
CA THR A 182 5.05 -8.30 -0.68
C THR A 182 5.79 -6.98 -0.99
N GLU A 183 5.78 -6.01 -0.07
CA GLU A 183 6.54 -4.74 -0.17
C GLU A 183 8.05 -4.95 0.01
N ILE A 184 8.43 -5.70 1.05
CA ILE A 184 9.83 -5.99 1.32
C ILE A 184 10.41 -6.84 0.20
N GLY A 185 9.66 -7.81 -0.33
CA GLY A 185 10.22 -8.86 -1.20
C GLY A 185 11.15 -9.77 -0.40
N ASP A 186 12.13 -10.38 -1.05
CA ASP A 186 13.10 -11.26 -0.39
C ASP A 186 13.79 -10.58 0.84
N PRO A 187 13.50 -11.01 2.08
CA PRO A 187 14.12 -10.42 3.26
C PRO A 187 15.61 -10.81 3.36
N THR A 188 16.05 -11.90 2.72
CA THR A 188 17.44 -12.35 2.75
C THR A 188 18.39 -11.45 1.94
N ARG A 189 17.83 -10.46 1.21
CA ARG A 189 18.63 -9.40 0.59
C ARG A 189 19.30 -8.47 1.60
N PHE A 190 18.86 -8.48 2.86
CA PHE A 190 19.48 -7.75 3.95
C PHE A 190 20.36 -8.72 4.74
N GLU A 191 21.67 -8.49 4.73
CA GLU A 191 22.61 -9.36 5.45
C GLU A 191 22.53 -9.16 6.96
N THR A 192 22.04 -7.99 7.41
CA THR A 192 21.93 -7.63 8.81
C THR A 192 20.66 -6.84 9.10
N GLU A 193 20.18 -6.92 10.34
CA GLU A 193 19.04 -6.13 10.83
C GLU A 193 19.28 -4.63 10.68
N ALA A 194 20.53 -4.17 10.83
CA ALA A 194 20.89 -2.77 10.64
C ALA A 194 20.68 -2.30 9.18
N GLN A 195 20.97 -3.16 8.20
CA GLN A 195 20.68 -2.85 6.79
C GLN A 195 19.18 -2.74 6.54
N PHE A 196 18.38 -3.66 7.11
CA PHE A 196 16.92 -3.58 7.03
C PHE A 196 16.36 -2.32 7.70
N ALA A 197 16.81 -2.01 8.92
CA ALA A 197 16.38 -0.83 9.68
C ALA A 197 16.70 0.47 8.94
N ARG A 198 17.85 0.57 8.27
CA ARG A 198 18.19 1.73 7.43
C ARG A 198 17.31 1.79 6.19
N TRP A 199 17.04 0.66 5.55
CA TRP A 199 16.17 0.62 4.35
C TRP A 199 14.73 1.05 4.66
N CYS A 200 14.17 0.65 5.80
CA CYS A 200 12.82 1.06 6.21
C CYS A 200 12.79 2.39 6.98
N GLY A 201 13.94 3.06 7.15
CA GLY A 201 14.07 4.34 7.85
C GLY A 201 13.87 4.28 9.37
N ALA A 202 13.90 3.08 9.96
CA ALA A 202 13.80 2.85 11.40
C ALA A 202 15.15 2.89 12.13
N ALA A 203 16.28 2.94 11.40
CA ALA A 203 17.60 2.92 12.01
C ALA A 203 17.86 4.18 12.86
N PRO A 204 18.43 4.03 14.07
CA PRO A 204 18.84 5.16 14.89
C PRO A 204 20.13 5.79 14.35
N VAL A 205 20.11 7.09 14.08
CA VAL A 205 21.26 7.89 13.62
C VAL A 205 21.60 8.93 14.66
N ALA A 206 22.89 9.13 14.94
CA ALA A 206 23.35 10.18 15.84
C ALA A 206 22.87 11.57 15.37
N VAL A 207 22.40 12.39 16.31
CA VAL A 207 21.91 13.75 16.01
C VAL A 207 23.04 14.73 15.72
N SER A 208 24.25 14.49 16.24
CA SER A 208 25.40 15.39 16.09
C SER A 208 26.72 14.62 15.95
N SER A 209 27.58 15.08 15.04
CA SER A 209 28.98 14.62 14.93
C SER A 209 29.86 15.09 16.09
N GLY A 210 29.39 16.05 16.90
CA GLY A 210 30.07 16.56 18.09
C GLY A 210 29.98 15.64 19.31
N GLU A 211 29.24 14.53 19.24
CA GLU A 211 29.15 13.54 20.34
C GLU A 211 30.41 12.64 20.44
N GLY A 212 31.40 12.84 19.57
CA GLY A 212 32.68 12.13 19.60
C GLY A 212 32.59 10.66 19.16
N HIS A 213 33.59 9.85 19.52
CA HIS A 213 33.64 8.40 19.23
C HIS A 213 32.89 7.53 20.24
N GLY A 214 32.19 8.13 21.21
CA GLY A 214 31.40 7.41 22.21
C GLY A 214 30.04 6.94 21.68
N GLN A 215 29.28 6.24 22.51
CA GLN A 215 27.88 5.93 22.20
C GLN A 215 27.08 7.24 22.07
N PRO A 216 26.34 7.44 20.97
CA PRO A 216 25.52 8.63 20.80
C PRO A 216 24.48 8.72 21.91
N ARG A 217 24.28 9.91 22.48
CA ARG A 217 23.27 10.14 23.54
C ARG A 217 21.93 10.56 22.94
N ARG A 218 21.94 11.11 21.72
CA ARG A 218 20.74 11.53 21.02
C ARG A 218 20.66 10.84 19.67
N HIS A 219 19.53 10.18 19.43
CA HIS A 219 19.23 9.49 18.18
C HIS A 219 18.05 10.15 17.47
N ARG A 220 18.10 10.17 16.14
CA ARG A 220 16.98 10.44 15.24
C ARG A 220 16.76 9.24 14.33
N LEU A 221 15.58 9.14 13.73
CA LEU A 221 15.32 8.15 12.68
C LEU A 221 16.06 8.49 11.39
N ASP A 222 16.51 7.47 10.67
CA ASP A 222 17.13 7.57 9.34
C ASP A 222 16.05 7.76 8.26
N LEU A 223 15.33 8.87 8.26
CA LEU A 223 14.30 9.18 7.25
C LEU A 223 14.90 9.63 5.88
N ALA A 224 16.18 9.39 5.66
CA ALA A 224 16.97 9.93 4.54
C ALA A 224 17.07 8.97 3.34
#